data_AF-A0A084SZ64-F1
#
_entry.id   AF-A0A084SZ64-F1
#
_cell.length_a   1.000
_cell.length_b   1.000
_cell.length_c   1.000
_cell.angle_alpha   90.00
_cell.angle_beta   90.00
_cell.angle_gamma   90.00
#
_symmetry.space_group_name_H-M   'P 1'
#
loop_
_entity.id
_entity.type
_entity.pdbx_description
1 polymer ?
#
loop_
_entity_poly.entity_id
_entity_poly.type
_entity_poly.pdbx_seq_one_letter_code
_entity_poly.pdbx_strand_id
1 'polypeptide(L)'
;MRRLPDAAARGKSITLDLEGETVPAVEGEPVACSLIATGESVLARSIKYHRARGPYCFSGACSHCLMRVDGVPNVYTCRTPARAGMKLERQNAYPSAKVDVFEAIDWFFPNGLDHHEMFAGVPVAEQVMAKVARQLAGLGLLPASPAPERMPVQTLRTRVALVGGGAAGLAAARVLASQGVSFLLFEREGFLGGRLAAGAPEPDAPKALDASALPSGSVRTRATVIGLYDDEAGRFLAVVADGPEGLRLLKVYAERFLLTPGGHPPMLPFENNDLPGVYAGRAASLLMRRYGVAPEVAALVGWGPELYALARLMEEHGTKVAAVVDLKGPVPSGAPAGATQGGEPKAHGRNEVSGFSYTNASGKRVKVDCDAVLVAVATSPSFELARQGGAKVEFDEAREVFAVVADADGRTEAKDLYVAGDVTGGRSAAEAAADGKRAAEALVGSLTGGQS
;
A
#
# COMPACT_ATOMS: atom_id res chain seq x y z
N MET A 1 9.55 -14.27 6.96
CA MET A 1 9.32 -14.15 5.49
C MET A 1 10.46 -14.85 4.76
N ARG A 2 10.15 -15.72 3.79
CA ARG A 2 11.12 -16.51 3.02
C ARG A 2 10.68 -16.66 1.58
N ARG A 3 11.63 -16.90 0.68
CA ARG A 3 11.32 -17.30 -0.70
C ARG A 3 10.73 -18.72 -0.71
N LEU A 4 9.64 -18.90 -1.45
CA LEU A 4 9.06 -20.23 -1.69
C LEU A 4 9.91 -21.00 -2.72
N PRO A 5 10.17 -22.31 -2.50
CA PRO A 5 11.04 -23.13 -3.36
C PRO A 5 10.48 -23.33 -4.76
N ASP A 6 9.15 -23.43 -4.90
CA ASP A 6 8.47 -23.73 -6.17
C ASP A 6 7.93 -22.49 -6.89
N ALA A 7 8.38 -21.30 -6.51
CA ALA A 7 7.96 -20.08 -7.20
C ALA A 7 8.51 -20.05 -8.63
N ALA A 8 7.67 -19.68 -9.60
CA ALA A 8 8.04 -19.56 -11.01
C ALA A 8 9.34 -18.77 -11.22
N ALA A 9 10.02 -19.05 -12.35
CA ALA A 9 11.28 -18.40 -12.72
C ALA A 9 11.20 -16.89 -12.51
N ARG A 10 11.99 -16.42 -11.54
CA ARG A 10 12.03 -15.01 -11.15
C ARG A 10 12.90 -14.26 -12.17
N GLY A 11 12.80 -12.94 -12.19
CA GLY A 11 13.69 -12.09 -12.97
C GLY A 11 15.17 -12.41 -12.71
N LYS A 12 16.07 -11.73 -13.44
CA LYS A 12 17.51 -11.95 -13.31
C LYS A 12 17.96 -11.80 -11.86
N SER A 13 18.77 -12.75 -11.38
CA SER A 13 19.44 -12.65 -10.08
C SER A 13 20.46 -11.51 -10.12
N ILE A 14 20.40 -10.63 -9.13
CA ILE A 14 21.26 -9.46 -8.98
C ILE A 14 21.69 -9.32 -7.52
N THR A 15 22.58 -8.36 -7.27
CA THR A 15 23.00 -8.00 -5.91
C THR A 15 22.73 -6.53 -5.64
N LEU A 16 22.41 -6.23 -4.38
CA LEU A 16 22.27 -4.90 -3.81
C LEU A 16 23.40 -4.69 -2.79
N ASP A 17 23.82 -3.44 -2.61
CA ASP A 17 24.76 -3.02 -1.58
C ASP A 17 23.96 -2.43 -0.42
N LEU A 18 23.91 -3.14 0.71
CA LEU A 18 23.26 -2.71 1.94
C LEU A 18 24.33 -2.32 2.95
N GLU A 19 24.66 -1.04 3.01
CA GLU A 19 25.66 -0.49 3.96
C GLU A 19 27.04 -1.20 3.87
N GLY A 20 27.44 -1.61 2.65
CA GLY A 20 28.67 -2.35 2.37
C GLY A 20 28.49 -3.87 2.29
N GLU A 21 27.35 -4.41 2.73
CA GLU A 21 27.03 -5.84 2.65
C GLU A 21 26.35 -6.18 1.32
N THR A 22 26.82 -7.24 0.65
CA THR A 22 26.19 -7.73 -0.59
C THR A 22 24.97 -8.56 -0.26
N VAL A 23 23.78 -8.13 -0.71
CA VAL A 23 22.51 -8.83 -0.50
C VAL A 23 21.93 -9.36 -1.81
N PRO A 24 21.52 -10.65 -1.87
CA PRO A 24 20.85 -11.20 -3.05
C PRO A 24 19.48 -10.55 -3.31
N ALA A 25 19.19 -10.27 -4.58
CA ALA A 25 17.90 -9.72 -5.01
C ALA A 25 17.49 -10.22 -6.40
N VAL A 26 16.24 -9.96 -6.77
CA VAL A 26 15.71 -10.23 -8.11
C VAL A 26 15.46 -8.90 -8.81
N GLU A 27 15.97 -8.75 -10.03
CA GLU A 27 15.78 -7.55 -10.83
C GLU A 27 14.30 -7.24 -11.03
N GLY A 28 13.91 -5.99 -10.73
CA GLY A 28 12.57 -5.48 -10.92
C GLY A 28 11.57 -5.78 -9.80
N GLU A 29 11.86 -6.67 -8.85
CA GLU A 29 11.02 -6.85 -7.66
C GLU A 29 11.21 -5.67 -6.68
N PRO A 30 10.25 -5.36 -5.78
CA PRO A 30 10.46 -4.32 -4.78
C PRO A 30 11.70 -4.59 -3.92
N VAL A 31 12.56 -3.60 -3.68
CA VAL A 31 13.75 -3.73 -2.81
C VAL A 31 13.37 -4.34 -1.46
N ALA A 32 12.29 -3.86 -0.83
CA ALA A 32 11.84 -4.40 0.47
C ALA A 32 11.49 -5.89 0.39
N CYS A 33 11.00 -6.38 -0.75
CA CYS A 33 10.69 -7.79 -0.94
C CYS A 33 11.98 -8.63 -0.96
N SER A 34 13.02 -8.17 -1.66
CA SER A 34 14.33 -8.84 -1.66
C SER A 34 14.92 -8.93 -0.27
N LEU A 35 14.93 -7.81 0.47
CA LEU A 35 15.53 -7.71 1.81
C LEU A 35 14.84 -8.64 2.81
N ILE A 36 13.51 -8.58 2.95
CA ILE A 36 12.81 -9.45 3.90
C ILE A 36 12.94 -10.93 3.54
N ALA A 37 13.09 -11.26 2.25
CA ALA A 37 13.22 -12.63 1.79
C ALA A 37 14.61 -13.23 2.06
N THR A 38 15.62 -12.38 2.34
CA THR A 38 16.96 -12.78 2.80
C THR A 38 17.12 -12.66 4.32
N GLY A 39 16.04 -12.39 5.06
CA GLY A 39 16.06 -12.26 6.52
C GLY A 39 16.33 -10.84 7.03
N GLU A 40 16.42 -9.83 6.16
CA GLU A 40 16.60 -8.44 6.58
C GLU A 40 15.24 -7.79 6.88
N SER A 41 14.78 -7.94 8.13
CA SER A 41 13.47 -7.46 8.59
C SER A 41 13.48 -5.99 9.06
N VAL A 42 14.58 -5.52 9.62
CA VAL A 42 14.76 -4.12 10.07
C VAL A 42 15.32 -3.27 8.93
N LEU A 43 14.47 -2.42 8.34
CA LEU A 43 14.83 -1.54 7.23
C LEU A 43 15.05 -0.09 7.68
N ALA A 44 14.43 0.31 8.79
CA ALA A 44 14.54 1.65 9.36
C ALA A 44 14.29 1.61 10.87
N ARG A 45 14.44 2.78 11.51
CA ARG A 45 14.10 3.01 12.91
C ARG A 45 13.10 4.16 13.02
N SER A 46 12.16 4.08 13.97
CA SER A 46 11.13 5.10 14.13
C SER A 46 11.72 6.43 14.62
N ILE A 47 11.16 7.54 14.14
CA ILE A 47 11.72 8.90 14.33
C ILE A 47 12.12 9.18 15.78
N LYS A 48 11.18 8.98 16.70
CA LYS A 48 11.29 9.44 18.09
C LYS A 48 11.74 8.36 19.07
N TYR A 49 11.23 7.15 18.86
CA TYR A 49 11.41 6.04 19.81
C TYR A 49 12.45 5.03 19.34
N HIS A 50 13.02 5.19 18.13
CA HIS A 50 14.03 4.30 17.58
C HIS A 50 13.61 2.82 17.57
N ARG A 51 12.29 2.58 17.50
CA ARG A 51 11.72 1.24 17.39
C ARG A 51 12.05 0.69 16.00
N ALA A 52 12.39 -0.60 15.93
CA ALA A 52 12.65 -1.26 14.66
C ALA A 52 11.44 -1.12 13.72
N ARG A 53 11.70 -0.85 12.43
CA ARG A 53 10.66 -0.71 11.40
C ARG A 53 11.01 -1.53 10.17
N GLY A 54 9.99 -2.22 9.65
CA GLY A 54 10.03 -3.05 8.46
C GLY A 54 8.78 -2.80 7.60
N PRO A 55 8.72 -3.34 6.38
CA PRO A 55 7.62 -3.04 5.47
C PRO A 55 6.30 -3.63 5.97
N TYR A 56 5.23 -2.82 5.97
CA TYR A 56 3.88 -3.25 6.37
C TYR A 56 2.90 -3.37 5.19
N CYS A 57 2.68 -2.27 4.46
CA CYS A 57 1.55 -2.16 3.52
C CYS A 57 1.86 -2.54 2.07
N PHE A 58 3.13 -2.49 1.65
CA PHE A 58 3.57 -2.60 0.24
C PHE A 58 2.83 -1.68 -0.76
N SER A 59 2.17 -0.64 -0.27
CA SER A 59 1.45 0.36 -1.09
C SER A 59 2.10 1.73 -1.09
N GLY A 60 3.15 1.95 -0.29
CA GLY A 60 3.74 3.28 -0.07
C GLY A 60 2.94 4.18 0.88
N ALA A 61 2.05 3.60 1.71
CA ALA A 61 1.14 4.35 2.58
C ALA A 61 1.57 4.41 4.07
N CYS A 62 2.38 3.46 4.56
CA CYS A 62 2.69 3.32 6.00
C CYS A 62 3.98 4.01 6.47
N SER A 63 4.88 4.38 5.57
CA SER A 63 6.19 5.01 5.89
C SER A 63 7.14 4.18 6.79
N HIS A 64 6.92 2.87 6.96
CA HIS A 64 7.81 2.03 7.79
C HIS A 64 9.08 1.52 7.06
N CYS A 65 9.11 1.57 5.73
CA CYS A 65 10.19 0.99 4.91
C CYS A 65 11.05 2.05 4.20
N LEU A 66 11.16 3.22 4.81
CA LEU A 66 11.91 4.35 4.27
C LEU A 66 13.41 4.11 4.42
N MET A 67 14.12 4.03 3.31
CA MET A 67 15.58 3.94 3.27
C MET A 67 16.16 5.05 2.40
N ARG A 68 17.46 5.28 2.54
CA ARG A 68 18.20 6.07 1.57
C ARG A 68 18.64 5.13 0.45
N VAL A 69 18.19 5.41 -0.77
CA VAL A 69 18.44 4.57 -1.95
C VAL A 69 19.17 5.41 -2.99
N ASP A 70 20.35 4.96 -3.40
CA ASP A 70 21.24 5.68 -4.32
C ASP A 70 21.46 7.15 -3.90
N GLY A 71 21.60 7.38 -2.59
CA GLY A 71 21.80 8.70 -1.99
C GLY A 71 20.52 9.54 -1.78
N VAL A 72 19.38 9.11 -2.31
CA VAL A 72 18.07 9.79 -2.14
C VAL A 72 17.41 9.30 -0.85
N PRO A 73 17.12 10.16 0.13
CA PRO A 73 16.52 9.76 1.39
C PRO A 73 15.02 9.46 1.26
N ASN A 74 14.46 8.77 2.24
CA ASN A 74 13.02 8.54 2.41
C ASN A 74 12.36 7.86 1.19
N VAL A 75 13.07 6.94 0.56
CA VAL A 75 12.55 6.16 -0.55
C VAL A 75 11.74 4.98 -0.01
N TYR A 76 10.51 4.81 -0.50
CA TYR A 76 9.68 3.66 -0.20
C TYR A 76 10.25 2.40 -0.87
N THR A 77 11.06 1.63 -0.15
CA THR A 77 11.67 0.40 -0.68
C THR A 77 10.65 -0.66 -1.12
N CYS A 78 9.43 -0.62 -0.59
CA CYS A 78 8.33 -1.48 -1.04
C CYS A 78 7.75 -1.12 -2.43
N ARG A 79 8.14 0.03 -2.99
CA ARG A 79 7.71 0.54 -4.29
C ARG A 79 8.84 0.62 -5.31
N THR A 80 10.08 0.64 -4.83
CA THR A 80 11.27 0.80 -5.66
C THR A 80 11.69 -0.53 -6.27
N PRO A 81 11.71 -0.68 -7.60
CA PRO A 81 12.21 -1.89 -8.25
C PRO A 81 13.72 -2.05 -8.03
N ALA A 82 14.16 -3.23 -7.62
CA ALA A 82 15.57 -3.55 -7.41
C ALA A 82 16.35 -3.53 -8.72
N ARG A 83 17.50 -2.86 -8.72
CA ARG A 83 18.47 -2.80 -9.82
C ARG A 83 19.86 -3.20 -9.32
N ALA A 84 20.64 -3.85 -10.18
CA ALA A 84 21.97 -4.31 -9.81
C ALA A 84 22.84 -3.13 -9.32
N GLY A 85 23.53 -3.33 -8.19
CA GLY A 85 24.46 -2.34 -7.63
C GLY A 85 23.79 -1.14 -6.94
N MET A 86 22.46 -1.17 -6.74
CA MET A 86 21.79 -0.17 -5.89
C MET A 86 22.45 -0.10 -4.51
N LYS A 87 22.64 1.13 -4.02
CA LYS A 87 23.14 1.40 -2.67
C LYS A 87 22.00 1.72 -1.73
N LEU A 88 21.92 0.98 -0.63
CA LEU A 88 20.86 1.03 0.35
C LEU A 88 21.47 1.37 1.71
N GLU A 89 20.92 2.40 2.36
CA GLU A 89 21.30 2.79 3.72
C GLU A 89 20.05 2.87 4.59
N ARG A 90 20.09 2.25 5.77
CA ARG A 90 19.01 2.35 6.74
C ARG A 90 19.08 3.73 7.39
N GLN A 91 17.92 4.28 7.74
CA GLN A 91 17.85 5.64 8.26
C GLN A 91 17.48 5.67 9.74
N ASN A 92 17.84 6.79 10.37
CA ASN A 92 17.39 7.17 11.71
C ASN A 92 17.89 6.25 12.84
N ALA A 93 19.16 5.82 12.77
CA ALA A 93 19.75 4.91 13.74
C ALA A 93 21.20 5.29 14.08
N TYR A 94 21.66 4.96 15.29
CA TYR A 94 23.06 5.17 15.69
C TYR A 94 23.60 4.06 16.63
N PRO A 95 24.79 3.48 16.36
CA PRO A 95 25.62 3.67 15.17
C PRO A 95 25.06 2.99 13.92
N SER A 96 24.11 2.05 14.05
CA SER A 96 23.47 1.37 12.92
C SER A 96 22.03 0.98 13.27
N ALA A 97 21.21 0.63 12.27
CA ALA A 97 19.85 0.16 12.54
C ALA A 97 19.80 -1.27 13.11
N LYS A 98 20.87 -2.08 12.97
CA LYS A 98 20.99 -3.39 13.64
C LYS A 98 21.31 -3.23 15.13
N VAL A 99 22.12 -2.23 15.49
CA VAL A 99 22.52 -1.89 16.87
C VAL A 99 22.30 -0.40 17.09
N ASP A 100 21.11 -0.04 17.60
CA ASP A 100 20.70 1.35 17.84
C ASP A 100 20.66 1.63 19.35
N VAL A 101 21.55 2.49 19.85
CA VAL A 101 21.64 2.82 21.28
C VAL A 101 20.41 3.56 21.79
N PHE A 102 19.64 4.19 20.90
CA PHE A 102 18.44 4.94 21.24
C PHE A 102 17.20 4.04 21.41
N GLU A 103 17.30 2.72 21.19
CA GLU A 103 16.21 1.78 21.45
C GLU A 103 15.77 1.76 22.93
N ALA A 104 16.63 2.20 23.84
CA ALA A 104 16.34 2.30 25.27
C ALA A 104 15.33 3.42 25.62
N ILE A 105 15.04 4.35 24.70
CA ILE A 105 14.10 5.46 24.95
C ILE A 105 12.73 4.91 25.37
N ASP A 106 12.26 3.84 24.72
CA ASP A 106 10.96 3.24 25.01
C ASP A 106 10.88 2.70 26.45
N TRP A 107 12.01 2.22 27.01
CA TRP A 107 12.10 1.75 28.38
C TRP A 107 12.13 2.90 29.41
N PHE A 108 12.80 4.01 29.10
CA PHE A 108 12.84 5.19 29.96
C PHE A 108 11.52 5.98 29.95
N PHE A 109 10.77 5.92 28.85
CA PHE A 109 9.54 6.68 28.63
C PHE A 109 8.34 5.78 28.29
N PRO A 110 7.98 4.81 29.17
CA PRO A 110 6.94 3.83 28.89
C PRO A 110 5.53 4.45 28.74
N ASN A 111 5.34 5.67 29.27
CA ASN A 111 4.10 6.44 29.15
C ASN A 111 4.18 7.53 28.07
N GLY A 112 5.18 7.46 27.20
CA GLY A 112 5.44 8.45 26.15
C GLY A 112 6.47 9.51 26.57
N LEU A 113 7.14 10.06 25.56
CA LEU A 113 8.15 11.10 25.73
C LEU A 113 7.55 12.47 25.37
N ASP A 114 7.21 13.33 26.32
CA ASP A 114 6.82 14.72 26.00
C ASP A 114 8.03 15.67 25.97
N HIS A 115 8.72 15.67 24.83
CA HIS A 115 9.86 16.56 24.60
C HIS A 115 9.51 18.06 24.51
N HIS A 116 8.24 18.46 24.50
CA HIS A 116 7.84 19.88 24.46
C HIS A 116 7.80 20.50 25.86
N GLU A 117 7.46 19.72 26.89
CA GLU A 117 7.50 20.16 28.29
C GLU A 117 8.81 19.80 28.99
N MET A 118 9.49 18.72 28.56
CA MET A 118 10.82 18.39 29.06
C MET A 118 11.79 19.54 28.78
N PHE A 119 12.32 20.12 29.86
CA PHE A 119 13.28 21.25 29.86
C PHE A 119 12.70 22.63 29.52
N ALA A 120 11.37 22.77 29.43
CA ALA A 120 10.71 24.06 29.33
C ALA A 120 11.11 24.96 30.53
N GLY A 121 11.62 26.17 30.25
CA GLY A 121 12.00 27.14 31.27
C GLY A 121 13.49 27.13 31.68
N VAL A 122 14.33 26.29 31.09
CA VAL A 122 15.80 26.31 31.28
C VAL A 122 16.51 26.62 29.96
N PRO A 123 16.82 27.91 29.66
CA PRO A 123 17.20 28.34 28.31
C PRO A 123 18.40 27.60 27.69
N VAL A 124 19.39 27.24 28.50
CA VAL A 124 20.58 26.51 28.02
C VAL A 124 20.25 25.06 27.71
N ALA A 125 19.47 24.39 28.58
CA ALA A 125 19.05 23.01 28.37
C ALA A 125 18.13 22.90 27.16
N GLU A 126 17.22 23.85 26.97
CA GLU A 126 16.33 23.93 25.80
C GLU A 126 17.12 24.05 24.49
N GLN A 127 18.13 24.92 24.43
CA GLN A 127 18.97 25.07 23.23
C GLN A 127 19.79 23.82 22.91
N VAL A 128 20.35 23.16 23.93
CA VAL A 128 21.10 21.91 23.77
C VAL A 128 20.18 20.80 23.31
N MET A 129 19.04 20.62 23.98
CA MET A 129 18.04 19.62 23.61
C MET A 129 17.47 19.86 22.22
N ALA A 130 17.22 21.10 21.81
CA ALA A 130 16.79 21.41 20.46
C ALA A 130 17.85 21.05 19.40
N LYS A 131 19.16 21.17 19.70
CA LYS A 131 20.23 20.72 18.79
C LYS A 131 20.27 19.20 18.68
N VAL A 132 20.19 18.49 19.80
CA VAL A 132 20.17 17.02 19.84
C VAL A 132 18.91 16.48 19.15
N ALA A 133 17.74 17.02 19.48
CA ALA A 133 16.47 16.65 18.87
C ALA A 133 16.46 16.90 17.36
N ARG A 134 17.06 17.99 16.86
CA ARG A 134 17.22 18.21 15.41
C ARG A 134 18.07 17.15 14.72
N GLN A 135 19.05 16.57 15.41
CA GLN A 135 19.88 15.50 14.87
C GLN A 135 19.18 14.12 14.94
N LEU A 136 18.28 13.92 15.92
CA LEU A 136 17.57 12.65 16.13
C LEU A 136 16.19 12.60 15.45
N ALA A 137 15.54 13.73 15.20
CA ALA A 137 14.19 13.80 14.64
C ALA A 137 14.16 13.92 13.11
N GLY A 138 15.32 13.96 12.45
CA GLY A 138 15.44 14.06 11.00
C GLY A 138 15.34 12.70 10.32
N LEU A 139 14.44 12.56 9.33
CA LEU A 139 14.39 11.38 8.47
C LEU A 139 15.29 11.58 7.24
N GLY A 140 16.46 10.96 7.27
CA GLY A 140 17.36 10.85 6.12
C GLY A 140 18.21 12.09 5.81
N LEU A 141 19.29 11.87 5.06
CA LEU A 141 20.24 12.91 4.65
C LEU A 141 20.08 13.19 3.15
N LEU A 142 19.97 14.47 2.80
CA LEU A 142 19.91 14.90 1.40
C LEU A 142 21.21 14.54 0.67
N PRO A 143 21.14 14.19 -0.63
CA PRO A 143 22.34 13.98 -1.43
C PRO A 143 23.13 15.28 -1.57
N ALA A 144 24.47 15.16 -1.58
CA ALA A 144 25.35 16.31 -1.83
C ALA A 144 25.41 16.69 -3.32
N SER A 145 25.06 15.76 -4.21
CA SER A 145 25.03 16.00 -5.66
C SER A 145 23.80 16.84 -6.04
N PRO A 146 23.91 17.70 -7.07
CA PRO A 146 22.76 18.41 -7.63
C PRO A 146 21.66 17.45 -8.09
N ALA A 147 20.41 17.92 -8.06
CA ALA A 147 19.29 17.19 -8.64
C ALA A 147 19.46 17.06 -10.17
N PRO A 148 18.99 15.95 -10.78
CA PRO A 148 19.01 15.80 -12.23
C PRO A 148 18.14 16.87 -12.91
N GLU A 149 18.46 17.18 -14.16
CA GLU A 149 17.66 18.09 -14.97
C GLU A 149 16.23 17.56 -15.12
N ARG A 150 15.26 18.46 -15.03
CA ARG A 150 13.84 18.09 -15.12
C ARG A 150 13.47 17.94 -16.58
N MET A 151 12.88 16.80 -16.93
CA MET A 151 12.29 16.62 -18.25
C MET A 151 11.16 17.63 -18.47
N PRO A 152 10.99 18.16 -19.70
CA PRO A 152 9.85 19.00 -20.04
C PRO A 152 8.52 18.29 -19.77
N VAL A 153 7.54 19.07 -19.30
CA VAL A 153 6.17 18.56 -19.08
C VAL A 153 5.54 18.21 -20.41
N GLN A 154 4.89 17.04 -20.48
CA GLN A 154 4.14 16.62 -21.66
C GLN A 154 2.64 16.82 -21.45
N THR A 155 1.99 17.51 -22.38
CA THR A 155 0.53 17.67 -22.37
C THR A 155 -0.16 16.61 -23.23
N LEU A 156 -1.18 15.96 -22.68
CA LEU A 156 -2.03 14.98 -23.34
C LEU A 156 -3.48 15.41 -23.26
N ARG A 157 -4.29 14.99 -24.25
CA ARG A 157 -5.74 15.17 -24.27
C ARG A 157 -6.41 13.84 -24.58
N THR A 158 -7.52 13.57 -23.89
CA THR A 158 -8.34 12.37 -24.08
C THR A 158 -9.79 12.72 -23.81
N ARG A 159 -10.75 11.92 -24.27
CA ARG A 159 -12.15 12.13 -23.86
C ARG A 159 -12.36 11.72 -22.41
N VAL A 160 -11.81 10.56 -22.02
CA VAL A 160 -11.92 10.03 -20.66
C VAL A 160 -10.54 9.80 -20.06
N ALA A 161 -10.32 10.30 -18.85
CA ALA A 161 -9.18 9.93 -18.02
C ALA A 161 -9.64 8.96 -16.93
N LEU A 162 -9.03 7.78 -16.90
CA LEU A 162 -9.35 6.70 -15.97
C LEU A 162 -8.17 6.49 -15.01
N VAL A 163 -8.45 6.47 -13.70
CA VAL A 163 -7.40 6.34 -12.67
C VAL A 163 -7.57 5.03 -11.93
N GLY A 164 -6.55 4.17 -11.98
CA GLY A 164 -6.54 2.84 -11.36
C GLY A 164 -6.85 1.72 -12.35
N GLY A 165 -5.99 0.70 -12.39
CA GLY A 165 -6.09 -0.50 -13.22
C GLY A 165 -6.58 -1.72 -12.45
N GLY A 166 -7.36 -1.53 -11.38
CA GLY A 166 -7.97 -2.60 -10.60
C GLY A 166 -9.22 -3.21 -11.25
N ALA A 167 -9.99 -3.99 -10.49
CA ALA A 167 -11.22 -4.63 -10.97
C ALA A 167 -12.22 -3.62 -11.60
N ALA A 168 -12.50 -2.52 -10.89
CA ALA A 168 -13.39 -1.46 -11.37
C ALA A 168 -12.83 -0.77 -12.64
N GLY A 169 -11.57 -0.35 -12.61
CA GLY A 169 -10.94 0.33 -13.74
C GLY A 169 -10.86 -0.53 -14.99
N LEU A 170 -10.51 -1.81 -14.88
CA LEU A 170 -10.46 -2.72 -16.03
C LEU A 170 -11.85 -2.99 -16.61
N ALA A 171 -12.88 -3.14 -15.76
CA ALA A 171 -14.25 -3.29 -16.22
C ALA A 171 -14.74 -2.03 -16.95
N ALA A 172 -14.42 -0.84 -16.42
CA ALA A 172 -14.71 0.43 -17.05
C ALA A 172 -13.99 0.61 -18.40
N ALA A 173 -12.69 0.33 -18.44
CA ALA A 173 -11.88 0.41 -19.66
C ALA A 173 -12.43 -0.47 -20.78
N ARG A 174 -12.93 -1.67 -20.45
CA ARG A 174 -13.56 -2.58 -21.42
C ARG A 174 -14.84 -1.98 -22.01
N VAL A 175 -15.67 -1.33 -21.19
CA VAL A 175 -16.88 -0.64 -21.68
C VAL A 175 -16.49 0.48 -22.62
N LEU A 176 -15.56 1.35 -22.21
CA LEU A 176 -15.07 2.46 -23.02
C LEU A 176 -14.51 1.98 -24.37
N ALA A 177 -13.70 0.91 -24.35
CA ALA A 177 -13.16 0.28 -25.54
C ALA A 177 -14.25 -0.27 -26.47
N SER A 178 -15.24 -1.01 -25.93
CA SER A 178 -16.33 -1.58 -26.73
C SER A 178 -17.25 -0.53 -27.37
N GLN A 179 -17.32 0.66 -26.77
CA GLN A 179 -18.10 1.80 -27.26
C GLN A 179 -17.29 2.76 -28.14
N GLY A 180 -16.02 2.43 -28.43
CA GLY A 180 -15.14 3.26 -29.26
C GLY A 180 -14.79 4.63 -28.64
N VAL A 181 -14.93 4.77 -27.32
CA VAL A 181 -14.59 6.02 -26.62
C VAL A 181 -13.10 6.02 -26.31
N SER A 182 -12.37 7.05 -26.78
CA SER A 182 -10.95 7.20 -26.46
C SER A 182 -10.73 7.49 -24.98
N PHE A 183 -9.82 6.76 -24.35
CA PHE A 183 -9.47 6.96 -22.94
C PHE A 183 -7.97 6.80 -22.69
N LEU A 184 -7.50 7.34 -21.57
CA LEU A 184 -6.20 7.02 -20.98
C LEU A 184 -6.40 6.49 -19.57
N LEU A 185 -5.96 5.25 -19.32
CA LEU A 185 -5.92 4.61 -18.01
C LEU A 185 -4.52 4.79 -17.40
N PHE A 186 -4.46 5.29 -16.17
CA PHE A 186 -3.23 5.44 -15.41
C PHE A 186 -3.21 4.46 -14.23
N GLU A 187 -2.19 3.60 -14.17
CA GLU A 187 -1.94 2.66 -13.09
C GLU A 187 -0.56 2.92 -12.49
N ARG A 188 -0.49 3.09 -11.18
CA ARG A 188 0.76 3.38 -10.46
C ARG A 188 1.70 2.18 -10.41
N GLU A 189 1.15 0.96 -10.42
CA GLU A 189 1.95 -0.26 -10.47
C GLU A 189 2.50 -0.54 -11.87
N GLY A 190 3.53 -1.39 -11.94
CA GLY A 190 4.01 -1.95 -13.21
C GLY A 190 3.10 -3.00 -13.84
N PHE A 191 1.91 -3.24 -13.28
CA PHE A 191 0.99 -4.29 -13.69
C PHE A 191 -0.48 -3.89 -13.44
N LEU A 192 -1.39 -4.50 -14.20
CA LEU A 192 -2.84 -4.31 -14.03
C LEU A 192 -3.45 -5.41 -13.16
N GLY A 193 -4.71 -5.19 -12.76
CA GLY A 193 -5.55 -6.15 -12.04
C GLY A 193 -5.76 -5.80 -10.58
N GLY A 194 -4.90 -4.96 -9.98
CA GLY A 194 -4.97 -4.62 -8.56
C GLY A 194 -5.12 -5.87 -7.70
N ARG A 195 -6.16 -5.92 -6.85
CA ARG A 195 -6.45 -7.10 -6.02
C ARG A 195 -6.79 -8.38 -6.79
N LEU A 196 -7.24 -8.31 -8.05
CA LEU A 196 -7.46 -9.52 -8.85
C LEU A 196 -6.13 -10.25 -9.09
N ALA A 197 -5.09 -9.48 -9.39
CA ALA A 197 -3.75 -9.99 -9.66
C ALA A 197 -2.97 -10.37 -8.39
N ALA A 198 -3.21 -9.67 -7.27
CA ALA A 198 -2.34 -9.73 -6.10
C ALA A 198 -3.05 -9.99 -4.76
N GLY A 199 -4.37 -9.91 -4.67
CA GLY A 199 -5.13 -10.11 -3.43
C GLY A 199 -5.41 -11.59 -3.14
N ALA A 200 -5.98 -11.87 -1.96
CA ALA A 200 -6.55 -13.18 -1.67
C ALA A 200 -7.78 -13.41 -2.55
N PRO A 201 -7.85 -14.51 -3.31
CA PRO A 201 -8.94 -14.73 -4.25
C PRO A 201 -10.25 -14.96 -3.50
N GLU A 202 -11.23 -14.12 -3.78
CA GLU A 202 -12.62 -14.35 -3.39
C GLU A 202 -13.25 -15.39 -4.35
N PRO A 203 -14.17 -16.27 -3.89
CA PRO A 203 -14.71 -17.36 -4.73
C PRO A 203 -15.34 -16.91 -6.05
N ASP A 204 -15.92 -15.71 -6.07
CA ASP A 204 -16.61 -15.09 -7.20
C ASP A 204 -15.76 -14.02 -7.91
N ALA A 205 -14.49 -13.88 -7.55
CA ALA A 205 -13.62 -12.84 -8.13
C ALA A 205 -13.50 -13.01 -9.65
N PRO A 206 -13.72 -11.95 -10.44
CA PRO A 206 -13.57 -12.03 -11.89
C PRO A 206 -12.10 -12.32 -12.26
N LYS A 207 -11.89 -13.00 -13.38
CA LYS A 207 -10.55 -13.15 -13.93
C LYS A 207 -9.99 -11.76 -14.28
N ALA A 208 -8.71 -11.54 -13.98
CA ALA A 208 -8.03 -10.32 -14.41
C ALA A 208 -8.09 -10.20 -15.93
N LEU A 209 -8.48 -9.02 -16.42
CA LEU A 209 -8.51 -8.73 -17.85
C LEU A 209 -7.08 -8.68 -18.40
N ASP A 210 -6.86 -9.28 -19.57
CA ASP A 210 -5.63 -9.10 -20.32
C ASP A 210 -5.61 -7.68 -20.94
N ALA A 211 -4.54 -6.93 -20.68
CA ALA A 211 -4.32 -5.60 -21.24
C ALA A 211 -4.30 -5.60 -22.77
N SER A 212 -3.97 -6.74 -23.40
CA SER A 212 -3.99 -6.91 -24.86
C SER A 212 -5.39 -6.71 -25.47
N ALA A 213 -6.45 -6.85 -24.66
CA ALA A 213 -7.83 -6.62 -25.07
C ALA A 213 -8.22 -5.13 -25.11
N LEU A 214 -7.35 -4.23 -24.63
CA LEU A 214 -7.59 -2.78 -24.63
C LEU A 214 -6.89 -2.11 -25.83
N PRO A 215 -7.40 -0.97 -26.33
CA PRO A 215 -6.78 -0.25 -27.44
C PRO A 215 -5.30 0.06 -27.17
N SER A 216 -4.44 -0.13 -28.17
CA SER A 216 -3.02 0.17 -28.06
C SER A 216 -2.78 1.62 -27.63
N GLY A 217 -1.90 1.82 -26.65
CA GLY A 217 -1.58 3.14 -26.09
C GLY A 217 -2.61 3.73 -25.12
N SER A 218 -3.73 3.04 -24.85
CA SER A 218 -4.75 3.52 -23.90
C SER A 218 -4.37 3.31 -22.42
N VAL A 219 -3.33 2.54 -22.14
CA VAL A 219 -2.91 2.20 -20.77
C VAL A 219 -1.49 2.69 -20.49
N ARG A 220 -1.28 3.30 -19.33
CA ARG A 220 0.03 3.70 -18.81
C ARG A 220 0.21 3.13 -17.40
N THR A 221 1.04 2.11 -17.28
CA THR A 221 1.53 1.58 -16.00
C THR A 221 2.70 2.42 -15.49
N ARG A 222 3.08 2.25 -14.21
CA ARG A 222 4.07 3.10 -13.53
C ARG A 222 3.75 4.60 -13.66
N ALA A 223 2.46 4.92 -13.68
CA ALA A 223 1.95 6.27 -13.84
C ALA A 223 1.07 6.64 -12.63
N THR A 224 1.65 7.42 -11.72
CA THR A 224 0.98 7.85 -10.49
C THR A 224 0.28 9.17 -10.72
N VAL A 225 -1.04 9.19 -10.60
CA VAL A 225 -1.82 10.43 -10.59
C VAL A 225 -1.63 11.10 -9.23
N ILE A 226 -1.03 12.30 -9.23
CA ILE A 226 -0.69 13.04 -8.00
C ILE A 226 -1.61 14.23 -7.74
N GLY A 227 -2.51 14.54 -8.68
CA GLY A 227 -3.60 15.47 -8.42
C GLY A 227 -4.49 15.73 -9.61
N LEU A 228 -5.63 16.34 -9.30
CA LEU A 228 -6.66 16.83 -10.22
C LEU A 228 -6.80 18.33 -9.99
N TYR A 229 -6.50 19.11 -11.03
CA TYR A 229 -6.38 20.56 -10.96
C TYR A 229 -7.16 21.22 -12.10
N ASP A 230 -7.39 22.52 -11.97
CA ASP A 230 -8.03 23.36 -12.99
C ASP A 230 -7.07 24.47 -13.43
N ASP A 231 -7.07 24.80 -14.72
CA ASP A 231 -6.44 26.01 -15.25
C ASP A 231 -7.27 26.62 -16.40
N GLU A 232 -6.71 27.62 -17.09
CA GLU A 232 -7.37 28.33 -18.21
C GLU A 232 -7.79 27.40 -19.37
N ALA A 233 -7.13 26.26 -19.55
CA ALA A 233 -7.46 25.28 -20.59
C ALA A 233 -8.41 24.18 -20.09
N GLY A 234 -8.83 24.26 -18.82
CA GLY A 234 -9.80 23.36 -18.19
C GLY A 234 -9.17 22.44 -17.14
N ARG A 235 -9.93 21.41 -16.78
CA ARG A 235 -9.53 20.45 -15.75
C ARG A 235 -8.53 19.42 -16.28
N PHE A 236 -7.54 19.05 -15.49
CA PHE A 236 -6.52 18.08 -15.86
C PHE A 236 -5.99 17.24 -14.69
N LEU A 237 -5.49 16.03 -15.00
CA LEU A 237 -4.68 15.24 -14.09
C LEU A 237 -3.20 15.61 -14.23
N ALA A 238 -2.53 15.78 -13.09
CA ALA A 238 -1.08 15.75 -13.00
C ALA A 238 -0.62 14.31 -12.73
N VAL A 239 0.20 13.75 -13.62
CA VAL A 239 0.62 12.35 -13.55
C VAL A 239 2.14 12.27 -13.59
N VAL A 240 2.75 11.61 -12.61
CA VAL A 240 4.17 11.25 -12.63
C VAL A 240 4.30 9.88 -13.26
N ALA A 241 4.90 9.81 -14.44
CA ALA A 241 5.12 8.58 -15.18
C ALA A 241 6.61 8.21 -15.17
N ASP A 242 6.91 6.96 -14.82
CA ASP A 242 8.25 6.38 -14.89
C ASP A 242 8.40 5.57 -16.19
N GLY A 243 9.24 6.08 -17.10
CA GLY A 243 9.50 5.49 -18.41
C GLY A 243 10.98 5.23 -18.66
N PRO A 244 11.34 4.70 -19.85
CA PRO A 244 12.73 4.40 -20.20
C PRO A 244 13.67 5.61 -20.14
N GLU A 245 13.14 6.82 -20.39
CA GLU A 245 13.88 8.08 -20.32
C GLU A 245 13.93 8.68 -18.91
N GLY A 246 13.34 8.02 -17.91
CA GLY A 246 13.21 8.48 -16.54
C GLY A 246 11.83 9.03 -16.19
N LEU A 247 11.78 9.75 -15.05
CA LEU A 247 10.55 10.33 -14.52
C LEU A 247 10.10 11.54 -15.34
N ARG A 248 8.84 11.55 -15.76
CA ARG A 248 8.21 12.64 -16.49
C ARG A 248 6.90 13.07 -15.84
N LEU A 249 6.65 14.39 -15.84
CA LEU A 249 5.35 14.94 -15.49
C LEU A 249 4.46 15.03 -16.74
N LEU A 250 3.29 14.41 -16.69
CA LEU A 250 2.25 14.51 -17.70
C LEU A 250 1.12 15.40 -17.19
N LYS A 251 0.61 16.25 -18.08
CA LYS A 251 -0.56 17.09 -17.87
C LYS A 251 -1.68 16.58 -18.77
N VAL A 252 -2.73 16.00 -18.20
CA VAL A 252 -3.73 15.23 -18.96
C VAL A 252 -5.11 15.87 -18.84
N TYR A 253 -5.54 16.58 -19.89
CA TYR A 253 -6.89 17.12 -19.97
C TYR A 253 -7.88 16.06 -20.42
N ALA A 254 -9.09 16.06 -19.85
CA ALA A 254 -10.17 15.17 -20.23
C ALA A 254 -11.54 15.84 -20.16
N GLU A 255 -12.50 15.35 -20.95
CA GLU A 255 -13.92 15.77 -20.85
C GLU A 255 -14.59 15.18 -19.61
N ARG A 256 -14.18 13.96 -19.21
CA ARG A 256 -14.68 13.24 -18.04
C ARG A 256 -13.55 12.50 -17.32
N PHE A 257 -13.68 12.40 -16.00
CA PHE A 257 -12.76 11.67 -15.13
C PHE A 257 -13.51 10.52 -14.46
N LEU A 258 -12.95 9.31 -14.52
CA LEU A 258 -13.44 8.14 -13.79
C LEU A 258 -12.35 7.66 -12.84
N LEU A 259 -12.57 7.84 -11.54
CA LEU A 259 -11.59 7.49 -10.52
C LEU A 259 -11.92 6.15 -9.88
N THR A 260 -10.99 5.21 -10.00
CA THR A 260 -11.04 3.87 -9.39
C THR A 260 -9.77 3.56 -8.60
N PRO A 261 -9.30 4.48 -7.71
CA PRO A 261 -7.99 4.37 -7.06
C PRO A 261 -7.90 3.21 -6.05
N GLY A 262 -9.03 2.61 -5.71
CA GLY A 262 -9.13 1.55 -4.71
C GLY A 262 -9.02 2.11 -3.29
N GLY A 263 -8.26 1.41 -2.46
CA GLY A 263 -7.97 1.82 -1.09
C GLY A 263 -6.61 1.30 -0.63
N HIS A 264 -6.18 1.74 0.55
CA HIS A 264 -4.95 1.28 1.18
C HIS A 264 -5.25 0.50 2.47
N PRO A 265 -4.42 -0.50 2.84
CA PRO A 265 -4.58 -1.17 4.12
C PRO A 265 -4.41 -0.16 5.26
N PRO A 266 -5.37 -0.06 6.21
CA PRO A 266 -5.17 0.72 7.42
C PRO A 266 -4.20 -0.01 8.35
N MET A 267 -3.67 0.72 9.32
CA MET A 267 -2.96 0.15 10.46
C MET A 267 -3.98 -0.14 11.56
N LEU A 268 -4.23 -1.40 11.87
CA LEU A 268 -5.10 -1.77 13.00
C LEU A 268 -4.37 -1.44 14.33
N PRO A 269 -4.95 -0.63 15.23
CA PRO A 269 -4.32 -0.35 16.52
C PRO A 269 -4.32 -1.59 17.42
N PHE A 270 -3.14 -2.07 17.77
CA PHE A 270 -2.93 -3.09 18.80
C PHE A 270 -1.50 -3.04 19.34
N GLU A 271 -1.25 -3.69 20.48
CA GLU A 271 0.06 -3.60 21.14
C GLU A 271 1.17 -4.21 20.26
N ASN A 272 2.22 -3.42 20.03
CA ASN A 272 3.37 -3.74 19.18
C ASN A 272 3.01 -4.02 17.70
N ASN A 273 1.93 -3.41 17.18
CA ASN A 273 1.55 -3.50 15.77
C ASN A 273 2.56 -2.88 14.78
N ASP A 274 3.65 -2.29 15.27
CA ASP A 274 4.70 -1.67 14.47
C ASP A 274 5.95 -2.55 14.28
N LEU A 275 6.01 -3.71 14.93
CA LEU A 275 7.13 -4.64 14.81
C LEU A 275 7.34 -5.09 13.36
N PRO A 276 8.60 -5.17 12.88
CA PRO A 276 8.91 -5.89 11.66
C PRO A 276 8.37 -7.33 11.73
N GLY A 277 7.69 -7.79 10.67
CA GLY A 277 6.96 -9.06 10.71
C GLY A 277 5.44 -8.89 10.87
N VAL A 278 4.96 -7.69 11.22
CA VAL A 278 3.55 -7.33 11.06
C VAL A 278 3.32 -6.83 9.64
N TYR A 279 2.41 -7.46 8.90
CA TYR A 279 2.10 -7.13 7.51
C TYR A 279 0.60 -6.89 7.32
N ALA A 280 0.26 -5.99 6.41
CA ALA A 280 -1.10 -5.91 5.90
C ALA A 280 -1.44 -7.19 5.12
N GLY A 281 -2.68 -7.67 5.22
CA GLY A 281 -3.12 -8.90 4.56
C GLY A 281 -2.97 -8.83 3.04
N ARG A 282 -3.38 -7.71 2.43
CA ARG A 282 -3.17 -7.46 0.97
C ARG A 282 -1.69 -7.41 0.58
N ALA A 283 -0.80 -6.99 1.48
CA ALA A 283 0.64 -7.05 1.24
C ALA A 283 1.17 -8.48 1.27
N ALA A 284 0.71 -9.29 2.23
CA ALA A 284 1.05 -10.71 2.31
C ALA A 284 0.57 -11.48 1.08
N SER A 285 -0.66 -11.24 0.61
CA SER A 285 -1.15 -11.83 -0.65
C SER A 285 -0.30 -11.42 -1.85
N LEU A 286 0.08 -10.14 -1.96
CA LEU A 286 0.92 -9.64 -3.04
C LEU A 286 2.29 -10.33 -3.05
N LEU A 287 2.94 -10.38 -1.89
CA LEU A 287 4.24 -11.02 -1.70
C LEU A 287 4.22 -12.48 -2.09
N MET A 288 3.18 -13.20 -1.66
CA MET A 288 3.01 -14.61 -1.98
C MET A 288 2.73 -14.83 -3.47
N ARG A 289 1.66 -14.22 -3.99
CA ARG A 289 1.15 -14.51 -5.34
C ARG A 289 2.02 -13.96 -6.45
N ARG A 290 2.68 -12.82 -6.23
CA ARG A 290 3.46 -12.14 -7.28
C ARG A 290 4.96 -12.33 -7.13
N TYR A 291 5.45 -12.42 -5.90
CA TYR A 291 6.88 -12.47 -5.65
C TYR A 291 7.34 -13.81 -5.04
N GLY A 292 6.42 -14.73 -4.73
CA GLY A 292 6.76 -16.03 -4.14
C GLY A 292 7.51 -15.88 -2.81
N VAL A 293 7.04 -14.94 -1.97
CA VAL A 293 7.57 -14.67 -0.62
C VAL A 293 6.44 -14.79 0.40
N ALA A 294 6.64 -15.60 1.42
CA ALA A 294 5.64 -15.89 2.45
C ALA A 294 6.31 -16.12 3.82
N PRO A 295 5.60 -15.97 4.94
CA PRO A 295 6.10 -16.39 6.24
C PRO A 295 6.17 -17.92 6.34
N GLU A 296 6.94 -18.43 7.30
CA GLU A 296 6.91 -19.86 7.62
C GLU A 296 5.69 -20.19 8.49
N VAL A 297 5.44 -19.37 9.51
CA VAL A 297 4.37 -19.52 10.49
C VAL A 297 3.66 -18.18 10.71
N ALA A 298 2.42 -18.08 10.25
CA ALA A 298 1.64 -16.84 10.38
C ALA A 298 0.57 -16.94 11.48
N ALA A 299 0.40 -15.86 12.23
CA ALA A 299 -0.85 -15.57 12.94
C ALA A 299 -1.64 -14.53 12.13
N LEU A 300 -2.94 -14.73 11.97
CA LEU A 300 -3.82 -13.80 11.26
C LEU A 300 -4.79 -13.14 12.23
N VAL A 301 -5.01 -11.84 12.06
CA VAL A 301 -5.93 -11.04 12.87
C VAL A 301 -6.70 -10.04 12.01
N GLY A 302 -7.98 -9.84 12.29
CA GLY A 302 -8.79 -8.87 11.58
C GLY A 302 -10.26 -9.23 11.60
N TRP A 303 -10.96 -9.03 10.48
CA TRP A 303 -12.37 -9.41 10.35
C TRP A 303 -12.79 -9.55 8.89
N GLY A 304 -13.91 -10.25 8.68
CA GLY A 304 -14.59 -10.34 7.39
C GLY A 304 -13.96 -11.33 6.39
N PRO A 305 -14.51 -11.42 5.17
CA PRO A 305 -14.16 -12.46 4.21
C PRO A 305 -12.66 -12.49 3.81
N GLU A 306 -12.01 -11.33 3.73
CA GLU A 306 -10.59 -11.23 3.37
C GLU A 306 -9.68 -11.95 4.39
N LEU A 307 -10.02 -11.95 5.69
CA LEU A 307 -9.27 -12.67 6.73
C LEU A 307 -9.23 -14.18 6.44
N TYR A 308 -10.38 -14.75 6.14
CA TYR A 308 -10.54 -16.18 5.90
C TYR A 308 -9.99 -16.62 4.55
N ALA A 309 -10.15 -15.78 3.51
CA ALA A 309 -9.54 -16.01 2.21
C ALA A 309 -8.01 -15.95 2.28
N LEU A 310 -7.45 -15.02 3.07
CA LEU A 310 -6.02 -14.91 3.28
C LEU A 310 -5.44 -16.13 3.99
N ALA A 311 -6.09 -16.61 5.05
CA ALA A 311 -5.66 -17.82 5.77
C ALA A 311 -5.56 -19.03 4.83
N ARG A 312 -6.61 -19.29 4.02
CA ARG A 312 -6.60 -20.36 3.02
C ARG A 312 -5.47 -20.20 2.01
N LEU A 313 -5.32 -19.00 1.44
CA LEU A 313 -4.23 -18.71 0.50
C LEU A 313 -2.86 -19.05 1.11
N MET A 314 -2.66 -18.70 2.38
CA MET A 314 -1.40 -18.96 3.08
C MET A 314 -1.15 -20.46 3.28
N GLU A 315 -2.16 -21.21 3.73
CA GLU A 315 -2.10 -22.67 3.92
C GLU A 315 -1.84 -23.41 2.60
N GLU A 316 -2.54 -23.02 1.53
CA GLU A 316 -2.40 -23.59 0.18
C GLU A 316 -0.96 -23.47 -0.36
N HIS A 317 -0.20 -22.46 0.09
CA HIS A 317 1.17 -22.20 -0.32
C HIS A 317 2.20 -22.59 0.77
N GLY A 318 1.80 -23.45 1.71
CA GLY A 318 2.70 -24.08 2.67
C GLY A 318 3.12 -23.18 3.83
N THR A 319 2.39 -22.10 4.12
CA THR A 319 2.53 -21.37 5.38
C THR A 319 1.76 -22.10 6.47
N LYS A 320 2.39 -22.33 7.63
CA LYS A 320 1.67 -22.85 8.80
C LYS A 320 0.86 -21.71 9.43
N VAL A 321 -0.47 -21.82 9.45
CA VAL A 321 -1.32 -20.85 10.14
C VAL A 321 -1.48 -21.26 11.60
N ALA A 322 -0.88 -20.49 12.52
CA ALA A 322 -0.88 -20.77 13.95
C ALA A 322 -2.15 -20.27 14.66
N ALA A 323 -2.78 -19.22 14.14
CA ALA A 323 -4.04 -18.69 14.64
C ALA A 323 -4.75 -17.87 13.56
N VAL A 324 -6.09 -17.89 13.58
CA VAL A 324 -6.95 -16.96 12.83
C VAL A 324 -7.92 -16.33 13.81
N VAL A 325 -7.75 -15.04 14.09
CA VAL A 325 -8.50 -14.32 15.12
C VAL A 325 -9.41 -13.27 14.48
N ASP A 326 -10.72 -13.51 14.53
CA ASP A 326 -11.73 -12.53 14.13
C ASP A 326 -12.09 -11.63 15.33
N LEU A 327 -11.87 -10.33 15.17
CA LEU A 327 -12.09 -9.33 16.22
C LEU A 327 -13.54 -8.84 16.31
N LYS A 328 -14.36 -9.08 15.28
CA LYS A 328 -15.76 -8.65 15.24
C LYS A 328 -16.72 -9.82 15.42
N GLY A 329 -16.40 -10.98 14.84
CA GLY A 329 -17.26 -12.15 14.82
C GLY A 329 -18.65 -11.88 14.22
N PRO A 330 -19.56 -12.87 14.29
CA PRO A 330 -19.27 -14.27 14.60
C PRO A 330 -18.42 -14.93 13.51
N VAL A 331 -17.65 -15.96 13.86
CA VAL A 331 -16.87 -16.75 12.90
C VAL A 331 -17.82 -17.59 12.03
N PRO A 332 -17.76 -17.49 10.68
CA PRO A 332 -18.67 -18.23 9.81
C PRO A 332 -18.33 -19.72 9.76
N SER A 333 -19.33 -20.56 9.44
CA SER A 333 -19.19 -22.03 9.39
C SER A 333 -18.17 -22.54 8.35
N GLY A 334 -17.85 -21.75 7.33
CA GLY A 334 -16.84 -22.04 6.30
C GLY A 334 -15.47 -21.37 6.55
N ALA A 335 -15.22 -20.91 7.77
CA ALA A 335 -13.91 -20.38 8.15
C ALA A 335 -12.84 -21.50 8.18
N PRO A 336 -11.55 -21.16 8.00
CA PRO A 336 -10.44 -22.09 8.21
C PRO A 336 -10.50 -22.75 9.58
N ALA A 337 -9.99 -23.98 9.68
CA ALA A 337 -9.96 -24.72 10.93
C ALA A 337 -9.21 -23.94 12.02
N GLY A 338 -9.77 -23.90 13.23
CA GLY A 338 -9.17 -23.17 14.35
C GLY A 338 -9.40 -21.65 14.33
N ALA A 339 -10.14 -21.12 13.34
CA ALA A 339 -10.61 -19.74 13.40
C ALA A 339 -11.49 -19.52 14.63
N THR A 340 -11.27 -18.41 15.33
CA THR A 340 -11.95 -18.11 16.59
C THR A 340 -12.22 -16.62 16.71
N GLN A 341 -13.31 -16.28 17.42
CA GLN A 341 -13.54 -14.91 17.84
C GLN A 341 -12.60 -14.59 19.00
N GLY A 342 -12.01 -13.39 19.00
CA GLY A 342 -11.12 -12.96 20.07
C GLY A 342 -10.93 -11.46 20.15
N GLY A 343 -10.05 -11.05 21.06
CA GLY A 343 -9.75 -9.64 21.34
C GLY A 343 -8.34 -9.44 21.86
N GLU A 344 -8.02 -8.18 22.16
CA GLU A 344 -6.75 -7.75 22.77
C GLU A 344 -5.48 -8.29 22.08
N PRO A 345 -5.38 -8.20 20.74
CA PRO A 345 -4.23 -8.72 20.01
C PRO A 345 -2.93 -8.05 20.46
N LYS A 346 -1.85 -8.82 20.50
CA LYS A 346 -0.50 -8.33 20.85
C LYS A 346 0.55 -9.10 20.06
N ALA A 347 1.42 -8.37 19.37
CA ALA A 347 2.63 -8.94 18.79
C ALA A 347 3.75 -8.99 19.84
N HIS A 348 4.58 -10.03 19.75
CA HIS A 348 5.74 -10.24 20.61
C HIS A 348 7.00 -10.28 19.75
N GLY A 349 8.07 -9.68 20.24
CA GLY A 349 9.33 -9.57 19.51
C GLY A 349 10.18 -8.43 20.03
N ARG A 350 11.47 -8.44 19.69
CA ARG A 350 12.38 -7.31 19.95
C ARG A 350 12.60 -6.49 18.68
N ASN A 351 13.25 -7.10 17.69
CA ASN A 351 13.53 -6.49 16.39
C ASN A 351 12.59 -6.99 15.29
N GLU A 352 11.93 -8.12 15.52
CA GLU A 352 10.96 -8.71 14.61
C GLU A 352 9.97 -9.58 15.40
N VAL A 353 8.84 -9.90 14.78
CA VAL A 353 7.81 -10.79 15.33
C VAL A 353 8.40 -12.17 15.61
N SER A 354 8.22 -12.65 16.84
CA SER A 354 8.53 -14.02 17.26
C SER A 354 7.32 -14.72 17.89
N GLY A 355 6.17 -14.04 17.97
CA GLY A 355 4.95 -14.61 18.52
C GLY A 355 3.78 -13.64 18.51
N PHE A 356 2.60 -14.18 18.76
CA PHE A 356 1.34 -13.44 18.80
C PHE A 356 0.49 -13.96 19.95
N SER A 357 -0.22 -13.07 20.63
CA SER A 357 -1.22 -13.49 21.60
C SER A 357 -2.55 -12.82 21.33
N TYR A 358 -3.63 -13.39 21.86
CA TYR A 358 -4.99 -12.82 21.85
C TYR A 358 -5.79 -13.39 23.03
N THR A 359 -6.91 -12.78 23.36
CA THR A 359 -7.92 -13.30 24.28
C THR A 359 -8.99 -14.02 23.45
N ASN A 360 -9.22 -15.31 23.70
CA ASN A 360 -10.17 -16.10 22.93
C ASN A 360 -11.63 -15.88 23.37
N ALA A 361 -12.58 -16.51 22.69
CA ALA A 361 -14.01 -16.42 23.02
C ALA A 361 -14.38 -16.87 24.46
N SER A 362 -13.52 -17.64 25.13
CA SER A 362 -13.71 -18.05 26.53
C SER A 362 -13.08 -17.08 27.54
N GLY A 363 -12.57 -15.92 27.10
CA GLY A 363 -11.86 -14.96 27.94
C GLY A 363 -10.44 -15.39 28.37
N LYS A 364 -9.91 -16.48 27.81
CA LYS A 364 -8.57 -16.98 28.16
C LYS A 364 -7.53 -16.37 27.23
N ARG A 365 -6.40 -15.92 27.81
CA ARG A 365 -5.24 -15.51 27.02
C ARG A 365 -4.56 -16.72 26.37
N VAL A 366 -4.39 -16.65 25.05
CA VAL A 366 -3.67 -17.64 24.24
C VAL A 366 -2.46 -16.96 23.61
N LYS A 367 -1.33 -17.66 23.57
CA LYS A 367 -0.10 -17.24 22.88
C LYS A 367 0.33 -18.33 21.91
N VAL A 368 0.75 -17.93 20.72
CA VAL A 368 1.27 -18.79 19.66
C VAL A 368 2.62 -18.26 19.17
N ASP A 369 3.51 -19.16 18.77
CA ASP A 369 4.76 -18.79 18.11
C ASP A 369 4.49 -18.59 16.61
N CYS A 370 5.02 -17.51 16.04
CA CYS A 370 4.87 -17.15 14.63
C CYS A 370 6.01 -16.21 14.19
N ASP A 371 6.38 -16.23 12.92
CA ASP A 371 7.36 -15.31 12.31
C ASP A 371 6.68 -14.12 11.59
N ALA A 372 5.34 -14.13 11.51
CA ALA A 372 4.58 -12.99 11.02
C ALA A 372 3.18 -12.87 11.64
N VAL A 373 2.70 -11.63 11.77
CA VAL A 373 1.30 -11.30 12.04
C VAL A 373 0.70 -10.65 10.80
N LEU A 374 -0.35 -11.25 10.23
CA LEU A 374 -1.02 -10.72 9.04
C LEU A 374 -2.35 -10.07 9.41
N VAL A 375 -2.47 -8.78 9.13
CA VAL A 375 -3.62 -7.95 9.50
C VAL A 375 -4.59 -7.84 8.33
N ALA A 376 -5.73 -8.53 8.40
CA ALA A 376 -6.71 -8.58 7.33
C ALA A 376 -8.00 -7.82 7.71
N VAL A 377 -8.06 -6.57 7.31
CA VAL A 377 -9.17 -5.65 7.58
C VAL A 377 -9.54 -4.92 6.29
N ALA A 378 -10.76 -4.37 6.23
CA ALA A 378 -11.19 -3.57 5.08
C ALA A 378 -10.21 -2.41 4.82
N THR A 379 -9.93 -2.14 3.55
CA THR A 379 -9.07 -1.02 3.18
C THR A 379 -9.75 0.31 3.41
N SER A 380 -8.97 1.32 3.82
CA SER A 380 -9.40 2.71 3.80
C SER A 380 -9.52 3.18 2.34
N PRO A 381 -10.69 3.68 1.90
CA PRO A 381 -10.88 4.23 0.56
C PRO A 381 -9.88 5.36 0.26
N SER A 382 -9.26 5.35 -0.93
CA SER A 382 -8.38 6.43 -1.38
C SER A 382 -9.20 7.56 -2.00
N PHE A 383 -9.82 8.38 -1.16
CA PHE A 383 -10.75 9.44 -1.57
C PHE A 383 -10.08 10.76 -1.94
N GLU A 384 -8.77 10.91 -1.72
CA GLU A 384 -8.06 12.20 -1.77
C GLU A 384 -8.19 12.89 -3.13
N LEU A 385 -7.99 12.14 -4.21
CA LEU A 385 -8.08 12.65 -5.58
C LEU A 385 -9.51 13.04 -5.95
N ALA A 386 -10.51 12.26 -5.52
CA ALA A 386 -11.92 12.57 -5.76
C ALA A 386 -12.35 13.83 -4.99
N ARG A 387 -11.93 13.94 -3.73
CA ARG A 387 -12.14 15.13 -2.90
C ARG A 387 -11.48 16.36 -3.50
N GLN A 388 -10.26 16.24 -4.00
CA GLN A 388 -9.58 17.32 -4.72
C GLN A 388 -10.35 17.75 -5.98
N GLY A 389 -10.95 16.80 -6.69
CA GLY A 389 -11.82 17.03 -7.85
C GLY A 389 -13.19 17.62 -7.54
N GLY A 390 -13.50 17.89 -6.27
CA GLY A 390 -14.78 18.45 -5.83
C GLY A 390 -15.87 17.42 -5.55
N ALA A 391 -15.52 16.15 -5.30
CA ALA A 391 -16.49 15.17 -4.79
C ALA A 391 -16.62 15.26 -3.27
N LYS A 392 -17.84 15.05 -2.77
CA LYS A 392 -18.12 14.93 -1.34
C LYS A 392 -17.60 13.62 -0.77
N VAL A 393 -17.08 13.67 0.45
CA VAL A 393 -16.65 12.51 1.24
C VAL A 393 -17.38 12.51 2.57
N GLU A 394 -17.99 11.39 2.93
CA GLU A 394 -18.73 11.21 4.18
C GLU A 394 -18.25 9.95 4.92
N PHE A 395 -18.48 9.93 6.23
CA PHE A 395 -18.25 8.73 7.03
C PHE A 395 -19.44 7.80 6.90
N ASP A 396 -19.20 6.60 6.37
CA ASP A 396 -20.18 5.52 6.32
C ASP A 396 -20.12 4.74 7.64
N GLU A 397 -21.09 4.98 8.53
CA GLU A 397 -21.15 4.33 9.85
C GLU A 397 -21.27 2.81 9.77
N ALA A 398 -21.98 2.28 8.76
CA ALA A 398 -22.18 0.83 8.62
C ALA A 398 -20.89 0.11 8.22
N ARG A 399 -20.02 0.80 7.47
CA ARG A 399 -18.74 0.26 6.99
C ARG A 399 -17.52 0.76 7.76
N GLU A 400 -17.72 1.75 8.63
CA GLU A 400 -16.69 2.42 9.45
C GLU A 400 -15.55 3.03 8.62
N VAL A 401 -15.87 3.61 7.46
CA VAL A 401 -14.88 4.20 6.55
C VAL A 401 -15.36 5.54 6.01
N PHE A 402 -14.42 6.42 5.67
CA PHE A 402 -14.71 7.57 4.83
C PHE A 402 -14.82 7.13 3.37
N ALA A 403 -15.95 7.40 2.74
CA ALA A 403 -16.23 7.01 1.36
C ALA A 403 -16.62 8.22 0.51
N VAL A 404 -16.31 8.17 -0.78
CA VAL A 404 -16.80 9.18 -1.73
C VAL A 404 -18.29 8.97 -1.95
N VAL A 405 -19.08 10.04 -1.82
CA VAL A 405 -20.51 10.02 -2.07
C VAL A 405 -20.75 10.01 -3.57
N ALA A 406 -21.45 8.98 -4.06
CA ALA A 406 -21.85 8.84 -5.44
C ALA A 406 -23.19 8.10 -5.55
N ASP A 407 -23.91 8.32 -6.65
CA ASP A 407 -25.12 7.57 -6.97
C ASP A 407 -24.80 6.12 -7.40
N ALA A 408 -25.85 5.32 -7.71
CA ALA A 408 -25.70 3.91 -8.11
C ALA A 408 -24.91 3.72 -9.42
N ASP A 409 -24.79 4.78 -10.21
CA ASP A 409 -24.08 4.88 -11.48
C ASP A 409 -22.72 5.55 -11.33
N GLY A 410 -22.27 5.80 -10.09
CA GLY A 410 -20.95 6.37 -9.80
C GLY A 410 -20.84 7.87 -10.07
N ARG A 411 -21.94 8.60 -10.28
CA ARG A 411 -21.91 10.07 -10.45
C ARG A 411 -21.66 10.76 -9.11
N THR A 412 -20.73 11.70 -9.10
CA THR A 412 -20.50 12.59 -7.96
C THR A 412 -21.22 13.93 -8.14
N GLU A 413 -21.13 14.81 -7.14
CA GLU A 413 -21.63 16.19 -7.26
C GLU A 413 -20.86 17.02 -8.31
N ALA A 414 -19.60 16.68 -8.57
CA ALA A 414 -18.82 17.23 -9.67
C ALA A 414 -19.24 16.55 -10.99
N LYS A 415 -19.88 17.33 -11.88
CA LYS A 415 -20.59 16.81 -13.08
C LYS A 415 -19.72 16.00 -14.05
N ASP A 416 -18.43 16.28 -14.08
CA ASP A 416 -17.43 15.65 -14.93
C ASP A 416 -16.71 14.47 -14.27
N LEU A 417 -16.97 14.23 -12.98
CA LEU A 417 -16.26 13.29 -12.14
C LEU A 417 -17.15 12.12 -11.72
N TYR A 418 -16.67 10.92 -12.05
CA TYR A 418 -17.27 9.64 -11.72
C TYR A 418 -16.32 8.83 -10.83
N VAL A 419 -16.86 7.96 -9.99
CA VAL A 419 -16.08 7.06 -9.12
C VAL A 419 -16.65 5.64 -9.13
N ALA A 420 -15.79 4.64 -8.92
CA ALA A 420 -16.22 3.25 -8.78
C ALA A 420 -15.24 2.37 -7.99
N GLY A 421 -15.75 1.27 -7.41
CA GLY A 421 -14.97 0.29 -6.64
C GLY A 421 -14.76 0.71 -5.18
N ASP A 422 -13.67 0.23 -4.57
CA ASP A 422 -13.42 0.38 -3.12
C ASP A 422 -13.46 1.84 -2.63
N VAL A 423 -13.28 2.83 -3.51
CA VAL A 423 -13.38 4.27 -3.19
C VAL A 423 -14.76 4.70 -2.66
N THR A 424 -15.81 3.91 -2.93
CA THR A 424 -17.18 4.13 -2.47
C THR A 424 -17.57 3.29 -1.25
N GLY A 425 -16.57 2.84 -0.46
CA GLY A 425 -16.80 2.20 0.84
C GLY A 425 -16.33 0.75 0.98
N GLY A 426 -15.39 0.28 0.15
CA GLY A 426 -14.91 -1.11 0.21
C GLY A 426 -15.91 -2.11 -0.37
N ARG A 427 -15.50 -2.84 -1.41
CA ARG A 427 -16.36 -3.75 -2.18
C ARG A 427 -15.73 -5.13 -2.27
N SER A 428 -16.48 -6.16 -2.65
CA SER A 428 -15.90 -7.40 -3.21
C SER A 428 -15.30 -7.14 -4.60
N ALA A 429 -14.42 -8.01 -5.08
CA ALA A 429 -13.77 -7.78 -6.37
C ALA A 429 -14.76 -7.83 -7.55
N ALA A 430 -15.79 -8.67 -7.42
CA ALA A 430 -16.91 -8.77 -8.34
C ALA A 430 -17.78 -7.51 -8.31
N GLU A 431 -18.13 -7.02 -7.11
CA GLU A 431 -18.87 -5.77 -6.94
C GLU A 431 -18.13 -4.58 -7.54
N ALA A 432 -16.83 -4.45 -7.27
CA ALA A 432 -16.02 -3.37 -7.82
C ALA A 432 -15.99 -3.41 -9.36
N ALA A 433 -15.90 -4.59 -9.97
CA ALA A 433 -15.98 -4.73 -11.43
C ALA A 433 -17.37 -4.34 -11.97
N ALA A 434 -18.44 -4.73 -11.27
CA ALA A 434 -19.80 -4.35 -11.65
C ALA A 434 -20.02 -2.82 -11.54
N ASP A 435 -19.52 -2.19 -10.48
CA ASP A 435 -19.55 -0.74 -10.28
C ASP A 435 -18.80 -0.02 -11.41
N GLY A 436 -17.58 -0.47 -11.73
CA GLY A 436 -16.77 0.10 -12.81
C GLY A 436 -17.46 0.02 -14.17
N LYS A 437 -18.13 -1.11 -14.46
CA LYS A 437 -18.94 -1.27 -15.66
C LYS A 437 -20.07 -0.23 -15.70
N ARG A 438 -20.89 -0.14 -14.64
CA ARG A 438 -22.04 0.79 -14.58
C ARG A 438 -21.61 2.24 -14.69
N ALA A 439 -20.54 2.62 -13.98
CA ALA A 439 -20.01 3.98 -14.02
C ALA A 439 -19.50 4.37 -15.41
N ALA A 440 -18.87 3.45 -16.13
CA ALA A 440 -18.45 3.70 -17.51
C ALA A 440 -19.66 3.83 -18.47
N GLU A 441 -20.70 3.00 -18.34
CA GLU A 441 -21.92 3.10 -19.16
C GLU A 441 -22.63 4.45 -18.95
N ALA A 442 -22.76 4.86 -17.69
CA ALA A 442 -23.32 6.14 -17.29
C ALA A 442 -22.49 7.33 -17.83
N LEU A 443 -21.16 7.25 -17.72
CA LEU A 443 -20.23 8.26 -18.22
C LEU A 443 -20.35 8.39 -19.75
N VAL A 444 -20.39 7.28 -20.49
CA VAL A 444 -20.56 7.27 -21.96
C VAL A 444 -21.88 7.95 -22.35
N GLY A 445 -22.98 7.67 -21.66
CA GLY A 445 -24.26 8.36 -21.88
C GLY A 445 -24.16 9.89 -21.70
N SER A 446 -23.31 10.35 -20.77
CA SER A 446 -23.09 11.79 -20.54
C SER A 446 -22.23 12.47 -21.60
N LEU A 447 -21.50 11.70 -22.43
CA LEU A 447 -20.67 12.20 -23.52
C LEU A 447 -21.49 12.41 -24.80
N THR A 448 -22.59 11.69 -24.96
CA THR A 448 -23.47 11.76 -26.15
C THR A 448 -24.61 12.77 -25.96
N GLY A 449 -25.08 12.97 -24.72
CA GLY A 449 -26.17 13.90 -24.39
C GLY A 449 -25.80 15.40 -24.40
N GLY A 450 -24.60 15.78 -24.83
CA GLY A 450 -24.13 17.17 -24.91
C GLY A 450 -24.32 17.84 -26.28
N GLN A 451 -25.01 17.19 -27.23
CA GLN A 451 -25.28 17.72 -28.57
C GLN A 451 -26.73 18.21 -28.80
N SER A 452 -27.55 18.34 -27.75
CA SER A 452 -28.93 18.84 -27.87
C SER A 452 -29.08 20.27 -27.40
#